data_AF-A0A506U7C7-F1
#
_entry.id   AF-A0A506U7C7-F1
#
_cell.length_a   1.000
_cell.length_b   1.000
_cell.length_c   1.000
_cell.angle_alpha   90.00
_cell.angle_beta   90.00
_cell.angle_gamma   90.00
#
_symmetry.space_group_name_H-M   'P 1'
#
loop_
_entity.id
_entity.type
_entity.pdbx_description
1 polymer ?
#
loop_
_entity_poly.entity_id
_entity_poly.type
_entity_poly.pdbx_seq_one_letter_code
_entity_poly.pdbx_strand_id
1 'polypeptide(L)'
;MAKQDETSASAAPTETASKSRSRPGGDDVLQSERLDFTDLVPENRPRAQSMQGFDDCYTDIVDYIVRCTHKIWDERDVGLIYTHYTHNCVLYGTMGTMYNREDVVRDTIQRLVSLPERRGMATQVIWSGDDREGFYTSHLVTGSGRHSQNGHYGPATGRRYASRTVADCMIYANKIYREWVVADQMAIIRQLGIDVDAYATKLATAKLSQGLSALDIGETGLMLGQYPPAETADTSIASNDIERTTLEWLHAVWNRKMFGRLRSVYAPTVMYHGPLMKELYGVTSVTHQVIGLIGALPDAVFAPQHICSVPCTEGGTKVAVRWILEGHHLGYGGVESFGDPTGKQVQVMGMSHFHYKDGRIVDEWTVYDELSMLVQIKLAQLADVSAAMDLTDDF
;
A
#
# COMPACT_ATOMS: atom_id res chain seq x y z
N MET A 1 -78.82 -32.11 -25.59
CA MET A 1 -77.56 -31.48 -26.08
C MET A 1 -77.60 -30.04 -25.59
N ALA A 2 -77.18 -29.80 -24.35
CA ALA A 2 -75.81 -29.54 -23.91
C ALA A 2 -75.42 -28.05 -24.11
N LYS A 3 -75.35 -27.35 -22.96
CA LYS A 3 -74.88 -25.98 -22.74
C LYS A 3 -73.40 -25.83 -23.12
N GLN A 4 -72.96 -24.60 -23.43
CA GLN A 4 -71.83 -23.98 -22.71
C GLN A 4 -71.69 -22.48 -23.01
N ASP A 5 -71.60 -21.72 -21.91
CA ASP A 5 -71.28 -20.29 -21.81
C ASP A 5 -69.79 -20.05 -22.06
N GLU A 6 -69.48 -18.93 -22.72
CA GLU A 6 -68.13 -18.36 -22.83
C GLU A 6 -67.76 -17.63 -21.54
N THR A 7 -66.64 -18.02 -20.93
CA THR A 7 -65.90 -17.20 -19.97
C THR A 7 -64.43 -17.14 -20.37
N SER A 8 -63.94 -15.91 -20.49
CA SER A 8 -62.56 -15.55 -20.80
C SER A 8 -61.62 -15.86 -19.63
N ALA A 9 -60.52 -16.57 -19.89
CA ALA A 9 -59.42 -16.73 -18.93
C ALA A 9 -58.09 -16.27 -19.54
N SER A 10 -57.46 -15.35 -18.82
CA SER A 10 -56.13 -14.77 -19.01
C SER A 10 -55.02 -15.82 -18.88
N ALA A 11 -54.08 -15.86 -19.84
CA ALA A 11 -52.84 -16.65 -19.75
C ALA A 11 -51.64 -15.76 -19.40
N ALA A 12 -50.94 -16.10 -18.31
CA ALA A 12 -49.74 -15.45 -17.82
C ALA A 12 -48.49 -15.81 -18.66
N PRO A 13 -47.45 -14.96 -18.73
CA PRO A 13 -46.23 -15.26 -19.46
C PRO A 13 -45.28 -16.15 -18.66
N THR A 14 -44.65 -17.09 -19.37
CA THR A 14 -43.76 -18.12 -18.86
C THR A 14 -42.36 -17.55 -18.58
N GLU A 15 -41.90 -17.62 -17.32
CA GLU A 15 -40.52 -17.32 -16.92
C GLU A 15 -39.54 -18.30 -17.59
N THR A 16 -38.58 -17.76 -18.33
CA THR A 16 -37.44 -18.51 -18.85
C THR A 16 -36.31 -18.44 -17.83
N ALA A 17 -36.14 -19.53 -17.07
CA ALA A 17 -35.03 -19.69 -16.13
C ALA A 17 -33.69 -19.73 -16.88
N SER A 18 -32.92 -18.65 -16.75
CA SER A 18 -31.51 -18.58 -17.15
C SER A 18 -30.69 -19.54 -16.27
N LYS A 19 -30.18 -20.63 -16.84
CA LYS A 19 -29.24 -21.53 -16.20
C LYS A 19 -27.95 -20.78 -15.88
N SER A 20 -27.71 -20.50 -14.59
CA SER A 20 -26.43 -20.03 -14.11
C SER A 20 -25.36 -21.09 -14.40
N ARG A 21 -24.34 -20.69 -15.15
CA ARG A 21 -23.11 -21.46 -15.27
C ARG A 21 -22.38 -21.34 -13.94
N SER A 22 -22.46 -22.38 -13.10
CA SER A 22 -21.61 -22.50 -11.93
C SER A 22 -20.15 -22.58 -12.38
N ARG A 23 -19.36 -21.57 -11.98
CA ARG A 23 -17.89 -21.63 -12.04
C ARG A 23 -17.40 -22.42 -10.81
N PRO A 24 -16.41 -23.33 -10.97
CA PRO A 24 -15.85 -24.05 -9.83
C PRO A 24 -14.68 -23.27 -9.20
N GLY A 25 -14.72 -23.14 -7.88
CA GLY A 25 -13.53 -22.95 -7.03
C GLY A 25 -13.09 -21.51 -6.76
N GLY A 26 -13.70 -20.90 -5.74
CA GLY A 26 -13.35 -19.61 -5.17
C GLY A 26 -14.61 -19.04 -4.55
N ASP A 27 -14.63 -18.83 -3.24
CA ASP A 27 -15.65 -18.01 -2.59
C ASP A 27 -15.83 -16.74 -3.44
N ASP A 28 -17.08 -16.35 -3.72
CA ASP A 28 -17.42 -15.22 -4.62
C ASP A 28 -17.08 -13.89 -3.93
N VAL A 29 -15.84 -13.73 -3.47
CA VAL A 29 -15.36 -12.58 -2.72
C VAL A 29 -15.38 -11.35 -3.62
N LEU A 30 -15.90 -10.24 -3.09
CA LEU A 30 -16.02 -8.98 -3.82
C LEU A 30 -14.65 -8.48 -4.31
N GLN A 31 -14.65 -7.68 -5.38
CA GLN A 31 -13.44 -7.00 -5.86
C GLN A 31 -13.77 -5.56 -6.25
N SER A 32 -12.90 -4.62 -5.88
CA SER A 32 -13.17 -3.17 -5.93
C SER A 32 -13.08 -2.51 -7.30
N GLU A 33 -12.58 -3.21 -8.33
CA GLU A 33 -12.24 -2.61 -9.62
C GLU A 33 -13.45 -2.14 -10.42
N ARG A 34 -14.58 -2.84 -10.30
CA ARG A 34 -15.79 -2.61 -11.11
C ARG A 34 -17.03 -2.26 -10.30
N LEU A 35 -16.94 -2.35 -8.98
CA LEU A 35 -18.06 -2.16 -8.08
C LEU A 35 -18.02 -0.74 -7.51
N ASP A 36 -19.19 -0.09 -7.45
CA ASP A 36 -19.32 1.15 -6.69
C ASP A 36 -19.28 0.83 -5.19
N PHE A 37 -19.07 1.85 -4.35
CA PHE A 37 -19.04 1.69 -2.91
C PHE A 37 -20.26 0.93 -2.38
N THR A 38 -21.47 1.29 -2.83
CA THR A 38 -22.72 0.63 -2.38
C THR A 38 -22.77 -0.86 -2.72
N ASP A 39 -22.08 -1.29 -3.77
CA ASP A 39 -21.99 -2.69 -4.17
C ASP A 39 -20.89 -3.42 -3.40
N LEU A 40 -19.88 -2.70 -2.90
CA LEU A 40 -18.80 -3.22 -2.05
C LEU A 40 -19.19 -3.35 -0.59
N VAL A 41 -20.25 -2.66 -0.15
CA VAL A 41 -20.76 -2.71 1.22
C VAL A 41 -22.23 -3.14 1.29
N PRO A 42 -22.60 -4.27 0.67
CA PRO A 42 -24.00 -4.69 0.54
C PRO A 42 -24.66 -4.90 1.91
N GLU A 43 -25.92 -4.48 2.08
CA GLU A 43 -26.63 -4.62 3.35
C GLU A 43 -27.31 -6.00 3.52
N ASN A 44 -27.69 -6.65 2.43
CA ASN A 44 -28.54 -7.85 2.44
C ASN A 44 -27.93 -9.04 1.67
N ARG A 45 -26.62 -9.06 1.51
CA ARG A 45 -25.92 -10.15 0.82
C ARG A 45 -25.52 -11.25 1.83
N PRO A 46 -25.80 -12.53 1.56
CA PRO A 46 -25.32 -13.61 2.44
C PRO A 46 -23.79 -13.67 2.41
N ARG A 47 -23.18 -14.20 3.49
CA ARG A 47 -21.73 -14.39 3.55
C ARG A 47 -21.26 -15.25 2.36
N ALA A 48 -20.36 -14.69 1.56
CA ALA A 48 -19.74 -15.37 0.44
C ALA A 48 -18.51 -16.17 0.87
N GLN A 49 -17.95 -15.84 2.04
CA GLN A 49 -16.77 -16.44 2.64
C GLN A 49 -17.05 -16.74 4.12
N SER A 50 -16.37 -17.74 4.69
CA SER A 50 -16.40 -17.95 6.15
C SER A 50 -15.76 -16.75 6.86
N MET A 51 -16.47 -16.18 7.83
CA MET A 51 -16.08 -14.96 8.56
C MET A 51 -16.27 -15.16 10.07
N GLN A 52 -15.81 -16.29 10.61
CA GLN A 52 -15.89 -16.63 12.02
C GLN A 52 -15.16 -15.58 12.86
N GLY A 53 -15.84 -15.09 13.89
CA GLY A 53 -15.29 -14.05 14.78
C GLY A 53 -15.32 -12.63 14.22
N PHE A 54 -15.81 -12.43 12.98
CA PHE A 54 -16.10 -11.11 12.41
C PHE A 54 -17.55 -10.73 12.65
N ASP A 55 -17.83 -9.42 12.70
CA ASP A 55 -19.18 -8.91 12.88
C ASP A 55 -20.13 -9.40 11.77
N ASP A 56 -21.41 -9.57 12.09
CA ASP A 56 -22.41 -10.16 11.19
C ASP A 56 -22.64 -9.34 9.91
N CYS A 57 -22.28 -8.05 9.92
CA CYS A 57 -22.43 -7.16 8.77
C CYS A 57 -21.42 -7.40 7.63
N TYR A 58 -20.40 -8.23 7.83
CA TYR A 58 -19.38 -8.50 6.83
C TYR A 58 -19.68 -9.78 6.04
N THR A 59 -19.74 -9.63 4.72
CA THR A 59 -20.04 -10.74 3.80
C THR A 59 -18.82 -11.51 3.35
N ASP A 60 -17.67 -10.83 3.26
CA ASP A 60 -16.35 -11.38 2.98
C ASP A 60 -15.26 -10.40 3.45
N ILE A 61 -13.99 -10.78 3.28
CA ILE A 61 -12.85 -9.95 3.72
C ILE A 61 -12.74 -8.61 2.98
N VAL A 62 -13.23 -8.50 1.74
CA VAL A 62 -13.18 -7.25 0.97
C VAL A 62 -14.25 -6.27 1.46
N ASP A 63 -15.46 -6.75 1.73
CA ASP A 63 -16.49 -5.98 2.44
C ASP A 63 -15.98 -5.48 3.80
N TYR A 64 -15.33 -6.36 4.58
CA TYR A 64 -14.69 -5.97 5.86
C TYR A 64 -13.75 -4.78 5.69
N ILE A 65 -12.76 -4.87 4.79
CA ILE A 65 -11.77 -3.81 4.59
C ILE A 65 -12.42 -2.51 4.11
N VAL A 66 -13.28 -2.59 3.09
CA VAL A 66 -13.87 -1.39 2.49
C VAL A 66 -14.81 -0.71 3.48
N ARG A 67 -15.69 -1.47 4.13
CA ARG A 67 -16.67 -0.94 5.07
C ARG A 67 -16.04 -0.41 6.34
N CYS A 68 -15.11 -1.15 6.97
CA CYS A 68 -14.48 -0.68 8.20
C CYS A 68 -13.63 0.58 7.94
N THR A 69 -12.93 0.62 6.79
CA THR A 69 -12.16 1.80 6.38
C THR A 69 -13.06 3.01 6.17
N HIS A 70 -14.20 2.82 5.52
CA HIS A 70 -15.16 3.89 5.31
C HIS A 70 -15.73 4.41 6.64
N LYS A 71 -16.19 3.53 7.53
CA LYS A 71 -16.77 3.96 8.82
C LYS A 71 -15.76 4.71 9.69
N ILE A 72 -14.57 4.15 9.88
CA ILE A 72 -13.55 4.74 10.77
C ILE A 72 -13.03 6.07 10.20
N TRP A 73 -12.64 6.09 8.92
CA TRP A 73 -11.94 7.25 8.35
C TRP A 73 -12.84 8.19 7.57
N ASP A 74 -13.83 7.73 6.80
CA ASP A 74 -14.70 8.58 5.98
C ASP A 74 -15.92 9.10 6.76
N GLU A 75 -16.57 8.27 7.57
CA GLU A 75 -17.70 8.68 8.44
C GLU A 75 -17.23 9.26 9.78
N ARG A 76 -15.92 9.19 10.07
CA ARG A 76 -15.27 9.74 11.26
C ARG A 76 -15.61 9.00 12.57
N ASP A 77 -16.06 7.75 12.49
CA ASP A 77 -16.29 6.90 13.65
C ASP A 77 -14.99 6.31 14.20
N VAL A 78 -14.06 7.18 14.60
CA VAL A 78 -12.71 6.80 15.09
C VAL A 78 -12.78 5.83 16.27
N GLY A 79 -13.84 5.88 17.07
CA GLY A 79 -14.08 4.94 18.17
C GLY A 79 -14.18 3.46 17.74
N LEU A 80 -14.49 3.18 16.46
CA LEU A 80 -14.49 1.81 15.94
C LEU A 80 -13.10 1.18 15.90
N ILE A 81 -12.01 1.95 16.06
CA ILE A 81 -10.67 1.39 16.29
C ILE A 81 -10.66 0.47 17.52
N TYR A 82 -11.47 0.72 18.55
CA TYR A 82 -11.53 -0.13 19.74
C TYR A 82 -12.09 -1.54 19.47
N THR A 83 -12.95 -1.68 18.46
CA THR A 83 -13.47 -2.97 18.02
C THR A 83 -12.59 -3.60 16.95
N HIS A 84 -11.99 -2.80 16.06
CA HIS A 84 -11.24 -3.28 14.88
C HIS A 84 -9.74 -3.44 15.08
N TYR A 85 -9.16 -2.97 16.19
CA TYR A 85 -7.75 -3.15 16.50
C TYR A 85 -7.57 -3.91 17.82
N THR A 86 -6.51 -4.72 17.92
CA THR A 86 -6.06 -5.23 19.22
C THR A 86 -5.48 -4.10 20.05
N HIS A 87 -5.53 -4.21 21.39
CA HIS A 87 -5.00 -3.16 22.27
C HIS A 87 -3.49 -2.93 22.08
N ASN A 88 -2.77 -4.00 21.73
CA ASN A 88 -1.33 -4.07 21.49
C ASN A 88 -0.98 -4.19 20.00
N CYS A 89 -1.83 -3.66 19.11
CA CYS A 89 -1.53 -3.69 17.68
C CYS A 89 -0.22 -2.93 17.38
N VAL A 90 0.54 -3.42 16.41
CA VAL A 90 1.75 -2.74 15.93
C VAL A 90 1.48 -2.21 14.53
N LEU A 91 1.62 -0.89 14.35
CA LEU A 91 1.49 -0.22 13.06
C LEU A 91 2.85 0.33 12.66
N TYR A 92 3.42 -0.23 11.59
CA TYR A 92 4.67 0.18 10.98
C TYR A 92 4.39 1.25 9.92
N GLY A 93 4.78 2.50 10.19
CA GLY A 93 4.71 3.60 9.23
C GLY A 93 6.08 3.92 8.66
N THR A 94 6.12 4.64 7.53
CA THR A 94 7.38 5.09 6.91
C THR A 94 8.18 6.07 7.77
N MET A 95 7.57 6.69 8.79
CA MET A 95 8.20 7.69 9.66
C MET A 95 8.26 7.28 11.15
N GLY A 96 7.97 6.01 11.44
CA GLY A 96 8.00 5.44 12.78
C GLY A 96 6.92 4.39 13.01
N THR A 97 7.07 3.66 14.12
CA THR A 97 6.18 2.57 14.52
C THR A 97 5.31 2.96 15.72
N MET A 98 4.03 2.65 15.66
CA MET A 98 3.10 2.76 16.79
C MET A 98 2.87 1.37 17.41
N TYR A 99 2.90 1.27 18.74
CA TYR A 99 2.90 -0.02 19.46
C TYR A 99 1.61 -0.29 20.26
N ASN A 100 0.59 0.57 20.12
CA ASN A 100 -0.70 0.38 20.76
C ASN A 100 -1.80 1.09 19.97
N ARG A 101 -3.04 0.69 20.20
CA ARG A 101 -4.20 1.28 19.50
C ARG A 101 -4.51 2.73 19.89
N GLU A 102 -4.11 3.19 21.08
CA GLU A 102 -4.38 4.57 21.50
C GLU A 102 -3.54 5.55 20.67
N ASP A 103 -2.33 5.16 20.27
CA ASP A 103 -1.53 5.91 19.31
C ASP A 103 -2.22 5.99 17.95
N VAL A 104 -2.80 4.88 17.48
CA VAL A 104 -3.56 4.85 16.22
C VAL A 104 -4.79 5.77 16.28
N VAL A 105 -5.50 5.80 17.40
CA VAL A 105 -6.62 6.73 17.65
C VAL A 105 -6.13 8.18 17.60
N ARG A 106 -5.06 8.50 18.34
CA ARG A 106 -4.49 9.86 18.39
C ARG A 106 -4.02 10.33 17.02
N ASP A 107 -3.27 9.52 16.31
CA ASP A 107 -2.77 9.84 14.96
C ASP A 107 -3.93 10.05 13.96
N THR A 108 -4.94 9.17 14.01
CA THR A 108 -6.13 9.30 13.16
C THR A 108 -6.84 10.63 13.40
N ILE A 109 -7.05 11.03 14.66
CA ILE A 109 -7.66 12.32 15.00
C ILE A 109 -6.81 13.48 14.47
N GLN A 110 -5.49 13.45 14.68
CA GLN A 110 -4.56 14.49 14.21
C GLN A 110 -4.58 14.66 12.68
N ARG A 111 -4.67 13.54 11.95
CA ARG A 111 -4.81 13.54 10.49
C ARG A 111 -6.15 14.10 10.04
N LEU A 112 -7.25 13.73 10.70
CA LEU A 112 -8.59 14.24 10.40
C LEU A 112 -8.71 15.75 10.65
N VAL A 113 -8.04 16.28 11.67
CA VAL A 113 -7.96 17.74 11.89
C VAL A 113 -7.20 18.43 10.77
N SER A 114 -6.09 17.85 10.33
CA SER A 114 -5.24 18.46 9.30
C SER A 114 -5.87 18.42 7.90
N LEU A 115 -6.65 17.38 7.61
CA LEU A 115 -7.24 17.09 6.31
C LEU A 115 -8.71 16.64 6.44
N PRO A 116 -9.61 17.51 6.93
CA PRO A 116 -10.98 17.12 7.29
C PRO A 116 -11.86 16.77 6.08
N GLU A 117 -11.49 17.21 4.88
CA GLU A 117 -12.19 16.89 3.63
C GLU A 117 -11.63 15.66 2.92
N ARG A 118 -10.61 14.99 3.50
CA ARG A 118 -10.03 13.79 2.89
C ARG A 118 -11.10 12.71 2.76
N ARG A 119 -11.15 12.10 1.58
CA ARG A 119 -11.89 10.86 1.30
C ARG A 119 -10.97 9.84 0.66
N GLY A 120 -11.11 8.58 1.06
CA GLY A 120 -10.38 7.45 0.50
C GLY A 120 -11.26 6.63 -0.44
N MET A 121 -10.75 6.28 -1.61
CA MET A 121 -11.42 5.36 -2.54
C MET A 121 -10.65 4.05 -2.59
N ALA A 122 -11.27 2.96 -2.13
CA ALA A 122 -10.70 1.63 -2.23
C ALA A 122 -10.52 1.27 -3.71
N THR A 123 -9.27 1.15 -4.13
CA THR A 123 -8.91 0.87 -5.53
C THR A 123 -8.69 -0.63 -5.71
N GLN A 124 -8.00 -1.27 -4.76
CA GLN A 124 -7.71 -2.71 -4.80
C GLN A 124 -7.67 -3.27 -3.37
N VAL A 125 -8.15 -4.50 -3.18
CA VAL A 125 -7.93 -5.29 -1.96
C VAL A 125 -7.47 -6.68 -2.39
N ILE A 126 -6.18 -6.95 -2.25
CA ILE A 126 -5.55 -8.25 -2.54
C ILE A 126 -5.32 -8.95 -1.21
N TRP A 127 -5.61 -10.24 -1.11
CA TRP A 127 -5.61 -10.91 0.18
C TRP A 127 -5.20 -12.39 0.09
N SER A 128 -4.88 -12.96 1.24
CA SER A 128 -4.65 -14.39 1.45
C SER A 128 -5.10 -14.80 2.86
N GLY A 129 -5.08 -16.09 3.15
CA GLY A 129 -5.49 -16.64 4.45
C GLY A 129 -6.99 -16.89 4.55
N ASP A 130 -7.46 -17.11 5.78
CA ASP A 130 -8.85 -17.42 6.10
C ASP A 130 -9.23 -16.93 7.51
N ASP A 131 -10.46 -17.18 7.93
CA ASP A 131 -10.96 -16.78 9.25
C ASP A 131 -10.46 -17.64 10.42
N ARG A 132 -9.72 -18.73 10.15
CA ARG A 132 -9.20 -19.66 11.16
C ARG A 132 -7.75 -19.40 11.52
N GLU A 133 -6.91 -19.16 10.52
CA GLU A 133 -5.50 -18.81 10.71
C GLU A 133 -5.28 -17.29 10.71
N GLY A 134 -6.21 -16.54 10.13
CA GLY A 134 -6.17 -15.09 9.97
C GLY A 134 -5.99 -14.68 8.51
N PHE A 135 -6.48 -13.47 8.22
CA PHE A 135 -6.37 -12.86 6.91
C PHE A 135 -5.13 -11.99 6.82
N TYR A 136 -4.51 -12.02 5.64
CA TYR A 136 -3.60 -10.99 5.19
C TYR A 136 -4.27 -10.18 4.10
N THR A 137 -4.32 -8.86 4.23
CA THR A 137 -4.85 -7.98 3.18
C THR A 137 -3.83 -6.92 2.80
N SER A 138 -3.85 -6.52 1.53
CA SER A 138 -3.07 -5.44 0.95
C SER A 138 -4.02 -4.55 0.18
N HIS A 139 -4.30 -3.37 0.71
CA HIS A 139 -5.36 -2.50 0.20
C HIS A 139 -4.82 -1.16 -0.29
N LEU A 140 -4.94 -0.95 -1.61
CA LEU A 140 -4.59 0.30 -2.27
C LEU A 140 -5.77 1.25 -2.20
N VAL A 141 -5.52 2.43 -1.63
CA VAL A 141 -6.47 3.52 -1.50
C VAL A 141 -5.94 4.74 -2.25
N THR A 142 -6.76 5.28 -3.15
CA THR A 142 -6.50 6.59 -3.74
C THR A 142 -7.28 7.63 -2.94
N GLY A 143 -6.56 8.48 -2.21
CA GLY A 143 -7.13 9.54 -1.39
C GLY A 143 -7.12 10.88 -2.12
N SER A 144 -8.16 11.68 -1.93
CA SER A 144 -8.16 13.08 -2.36
C SER A 144 -8.84 14.00 -1.34
N GLY A 145 -8.50 15.28 -1.37
CA GLY A 145 -9.08 16.25 -0.47
C GLY A 145 -8.61 17.67 -0.74
N ARG A 146 -8.87 18.54 0.24
CA ARG A 146 -8.42 19.93 0.27
C ARG A 146 -7.78 20.24 1.63
N HIS A 147 -6.68 20.99 1.59
CA HIS A 147 -6.01 21.47 2.80
C HIS A 147 -6.69 22.74 3.30
N SER A 148 -7.81 22.57 4.00
CA SER A 148 -8.69 23.65 4.46
C SER A 148 -8.50 24.03 5.94
N GLN A 149 -7.69 23.29 6.69
CA GLN A 149 -7.43 23.55 8.10
C GLN A 149 -5.94 23.58 8.39
N ASN A 150 -5.58 24.26 9.49
CA ASN A 150 -4.22 24.22 10.00
C ASN A 150 -3.94 22.84 10.61
N GLY A 151 -2.69 22.39 10.55
CA GLY A 151 -2.31 21.13 11.17
C GLY A 151 -0.84 20.81 10.98
N HIS A 152 -0.52 19.52 10.85
CA HIS A 152 0.85 19.03 10.72
C HIS A 152 1.55 19.53 9.44
N TYR A 153 0.77 19.91 8.43
CA TYR A 153 1.23 20.53 7.19
C TYR A 153 1.40 22.05 7.28
N GLY A 154 1.18 22.66 8.46
CA GLY A 154 1.24 24.10 8.66
C GLY A 154 -0.10 24.79 8.42
N PRO A 155 -0.09 26.10 8.09
CA PRO A 155 -1.32 26.85 7.80
C PRO A 155 -2.07 26.33 6.58
N ALA A 156 -3.40 26.37 6.62
CA ALA A 156 -4.26 25.94 5.52
C ALA A 156 -3.91 26.66 4.21
N THR A 157 -3.57 25.89 3.17
CA THR A 157 -3.21 26.44 1.85
C THR A 157 -4.39 26.56 0.90
N GLY A 158 -5.53 25.94 1.22
CA GLY A 158 -6.72 25.86 0.37
C GLY A 158 -6.52 25.02 -0.91
N ARG A 159 -5.36 24.41 -1.10
CA ARG A 159 -5.06 23.60 -2.29
C ARG A 159 -5.69 22.22 -2.20
N ARG A 160 -6.09 21.69 -3.35
CA ARG A 160 -6.51 20.29 -3.48
C ARG A 160 -5.27 19.41 -3.62
N TYR A 161 -5.40 18.16 -3.19
CA TYR A 161 -4.37 17.16 -3.35
C TYR A 161 -5.01 15.79 -3.64
N ALA A 162 -4.22 14.91 -4.25
CA ALA A 162 -4.47 13.48 -4.32
C ALA A 162 -3.21 12.70 -3.95
N SER A 163 -3.35 11.55 -3.31
CA SER A 163 -2.23 10.68 -3.00
C SER A 163 -2.66 9.21 -2.94
N ARG A 164 -1.68 8.31 -3.01
CA ARG A 164 -1.90 6.88 -2.82
C ARG A 164 -1.45 6.46 -1.43
N THR A 165 -2.14 5.47 -0.91
CA THR A 165 -1.76 4.77 0.32
C THR A 165 -1.99 3.29 0.09
N VAL A 166 -1.02 2.46 0.44
CA VAL A 166 -1.24 1.02 0.59
C VAL A 166 -1.09 0.70 2.06
N ALA A 167 -2.05 -0.07 2.57
CA ALA A 167 -1.96 -0.64 3.90
C ALA A 167 -2.02 -2.17 3.80
N ASP A 168 -1.10 -2.81 4.49
CA ASP A 168 -1.02 -4.25 4.62
C ASP A 168 -1.44 -4.63 6.04
N CYS A 169 -2.53 -5.37 6.18
CA CYS A 169 -3.09 -5.73 7.48
C CYS A 169 -3.02 -7.24 7.72
N MET A 170 -2.64 -7.60 8.94
CA MET A 170 -2.89 -8.93 9.49
C MET A 170 -4.09 -8.87 10.43
N ILE A 171 -5.10 -9.67 10.13
CA ILE A 171 -6.43 -9.58 10.75
C ILE A 171 -6.81 -10.95 11.31
N TYR A 172 -7.31 -10.96 12.54
CA TYR A 172 -7.84 -12.16 13.18
C TYR A 172 -9.08 -11.81 13.99
N ALA A 173 -10.18 -12.53 13.77
CA ALA A 173 -11.45 -12.35 14.49
C ALA A 173 -11.85 -10.87 14.66
N ASN A 174 -12.13 -10.20 13.54
CA ASN A 174 -12.51 -8.77 13.45
C ASN A 174 -11.41 -7.74 13.77
N LYS A 175 -10.23 -8.18 14.25
CA LYS A 175 -9.19 -7.28 14.76
C LYS A 175 -7.92 -7.30 13.91
N ILE A 176 -7.51 -6.12 13.46
CA ILE A 176 -6.18 -5.82 12.96
C ILE A 176 -5.22 -5.84 14.16
N TYR A 177 -4.21 -6.70 14.09
CA TYR A 177 -3.19 -6.83 15.14
C TYR A 177 -1.79 -6.44 14.68
N ARG A 178 -1.55 -6.42 13.36
CA ARG A 178 -0.37 -5.81 12.75
C ARG A 178 -0.77 -5.11 11.46
N GLU A 179 -0.18 -3.95 11.23
CA GLU A 179 -0.43 -3.15 10.03
C GLU A 179 0.87 -2.51 9.55
N TRP A 180 1.10 -2.50 8.24
CA TRP A 180 2.12 -1.69 7.59
C TRP A 180 1.42 -0.66 6.72
N VAL A 181 1.78 0.61 6.84
CA VAL A 181 1.14 1.68 6.07
C VAL A 181 2.20 2.48 5.32
N VAL A 182 2.07 2.50 4.00
CA VAL A 182 2.87 3.36 3.13
C VAL A 182 1.95 4.40 2.50
N ALA A 183 2.05 5.63 2.99
CA ALA A 183 1.37 6.78 2.42
C ALA A 183 2.37 7.65 1.64
N ASP A 184 2.02 8.04 0.42
CA ASP A 184 2.85 8.96 -0.38
C ASP A 184 2.66 10.40 0.11
N GLN A 185 3.40 10.75 1.16
CA GLN A 185 3.32 12.04 1.83
C GLN A 185 4.00 13.13 0.99
N MET A 186 5.05 12.78 0.24
CA MET A 186 5.69 13.70 -0.70
C MET A 186 4.71 14.22 -1.75
N ALA A 187 3.83 13.37 -2.29
CA ALA A 187 2.79 13.82 -3.22
C ALA A 187 1.92 14.92 -2.63
N ILE A 188 1.52 14.79 -1.37
CA ILE A 188 0.71 15.79 -0.66
C ILE A 188 1.50 17.08 -0.50
N ILE A 189 2.69 17.03 0.10
CA ILE A 189 3.54 18.22 0.36
C ILE A 189 3.76 19.04 -0.91
N ARG A 190 4.13 18.40 -2.02
CA ARG A 190 4.36 19.08 -3.31
C ARG A 190 3.09 19.76 -3.82
N GLN A 191 1.94 19.08 -3.78
CA GLN A 191 0.65 19.65 -4.24
C GLN A 191 0.19 20.80 -3.36
N LEU A 192 0.47 20.76 -2.06
CA LEU A 192 0.18 21.85 -1.12
C LEU A 192 1.11 23.07 -1.33
N GLY A 193 2.20 22.93 -2.09
CA GLY A 193 3.18 24.00 -2.29
C GLY A 193 4.02 24.28 -1.06
N ILE A 194 4.15 23.31 -0.17
CA ILE A 194 5.00 23.39 1.01
C ILE A 194 6.44 23.16 0.56
N ASP A 195 7.36 23.96 1.09
CA ASP A 195 8.79 23.76 0.86
C ASP A 195 9.22 22.41 1.45
N VAL A 196 9.56 21.49 0.54
CA VAL A 196 9.92 20.11 0.86
C VAL A 196 11.17 20.05 1.74
N ASP A 197 12.18 20.86 1.44
CA ASP A 197 13.45 20.83 2.14
C ASP A 197 13.30 21.37 3.57
N ALA A 198 12.63 22.51 3.70
CA ALA A 198 12.35 23.11 5.00
C ALA A 198 11.45 22.20 5.86
N TYR A 199 10.44 21.57 5.26
CA TYR A 199 9.54 20.66 5.96
C TYR A 199 10.26 19.39 6.42
N ALA A 200 11.05 18.76 5.56
CA ALA A 200 11.84 17.58 5.92
C ALA A 200 12.88 17.91 7.00
N THR A 201 13.53 19.08 6.92
CA THR A 201 14.48 19.56 7.94
C THR A 201 13.77 19.75 9.28
N LYS A 202 12.60 20.38 9.30
CA LYS A 202 11.78 20.53 10.52
C LYS A 202 11.47 19.18 11.17
N LEU A 203 11.07 18.18 10.38
CA LEU A 203 10.78 16.84 10.88
C LEU A 203 12.04 16.15 11.41
N ALA A 204 13.16 16.24 10.69
CA ALA A 204 14.44 15.70 11.12
C ALA A 204 14.90 16.34 12.45
N THR A 205 14.85 17.67 12.58
CA THR A 205 15.18 18.36 13.84
C THR A 205 14.30 17.90 15.00
N ALA A 206 12.99 17.75 14.76
CA ALA A 206 12.07 17.26 15.78
C ALA A 206 12.42 15.82 16.22
N LYS A 207 12.74 14.93 15.28
CA LYS A 207 13.17 13.56 15.59
C LYS A 207 14.49 13.52 16.35
N LEU A 208 15.46 14.34 15.96
CA LEU A 208 16.73 14.46 16.67
C LEU A 208 16.53 14.93 18.11
N SER A 209 15.65 15.91 18.33
CA SER A 209 15.31 16.40 19.68
C SER A 209 14.63 15.34 20.57
N GLN A 210 14.07 14.29 19.98
CA GLN A 210 13.50 13.13 20.67
C GLN A 210 14.56 12.05 20.97
N GLY A 211 15.83 12.30 20.64
CA GLY A 211 16.94 11.36 20.84
C GLY A 211 17.10 10.33 19.73
N LEU A 212 16.42 10.51 18.58
CA LEU A 212 16.56 9.61 17.43
C LEU A 212 17.67 10.10 16.50
N SER A 213 18.63 9.24 16.17
CA SER A 213 19.68 9.51 15.17
C SER A 213 19.40 8.85 13.81
N ALA A 214 18.47 7.90 13.76
CA ALA A 214 17.99 7.23 12.56
C ALA A 214 16.50 6.86 12.72
N LEU A 215 15.80 6.67 11.59
CA LEU A 215 14.46 6.07 11.59
C LEU A 215 14.60 4.57 11.32
N ASP A 216 14.11 3.74 12.23
CA ASP A 216 14.06 2.28 12.07
C ASP A 216 12.71 1.88 11.46
N ILE A 217 12.74 1.31 10.24
CA ILE A 217 11.57 0.81 9.50
C ILE A 217 11.59 -0.74 9.44
N GLY A 218 12.56 -1.41 10.05
CA GLY A 218 12.66 -2.88 10.06
C GLY A 218 14.10 -3.40 10.11
N GLU A 219 14.25 -4.74 10.14
CA GLU A 219 15.54 -5.41 10.38
C GLU A 219 16.68 -4.89 9.49
N THR A 220 17.65 -4.27 10.14
CA THR A 220 18.95 -3.87 9.60
C THR A 220 19.81 -5.11 9.37
N GLY A 221 20.09 -5.47 8.11
CA GLY A 221 20.90 -6.67 7.87
C GLY A 221 20.91 -7.27 6.47
N LEU A 222 20.45 -6.54 5.45
CA LEU A 222 20.36 -7.11 4.09
C LEU A 222 21.71 -7.12 3.34
N MET A 223 22.73 -6.39 3.83
CA MET A 223 24.03 -6.30 3.18
C MET A 223 25.03 -7.31 3.72
N LEU A 224 25.29 -8.36 2.95
CA LEU A 224 26.40 -9.30 3.17
C LEU A 224 27.74 -8.68 2.73
N GLY A 225 28.10 -7.49 3.22
CA GLY A 225 29.36 -6.82 2.87
C GLY A 225 29.59 -6.66 1.36
N GLN A 226 30.76 -7.08 0.86
CA GLN A 226 31.14 -7.00 -0.57
C GLN A 226 30.86 -8.29 -1.36
N TYR A 227 30.12 -9.24 -0.80
CA TYR A 227 29.77 -10.46 -1.55
C TYR A 227 28.81 -10.13 -2.70
N PRO A 228 28.88 -10.88 -3.82
CA PRO A 228 27.87 -10.74 -4.86
C PRO A 228 26.47 -11.04 -4.30
N PRO A 229 25.41 -10.43 -4.86
CA PRO A 229 24.05 -10.79 -4.48
C PRO A 229 23.82 -12.29 -4.72
N ALA A 230 22.92 -12.88 -3.93
CA ALA A 230 22.54 -14.28 -4.09
C ALA A 230 22.19 -14.59 -5.56
N GLU A 231 22.55 -15.79 -6.02
CA GLU A 231 22.28 -16.16 -7.41
C GLU A 231 20.78 -16.36 -7.68
N THR A 232 20.09 -16.91 -6.67
CA THR A 232 18.67 -17.27 -6.67
C THR A 232 17.89 -16.46 -5.64
N ALA A 233 16.62 -16.20 -5.94
CA ALA A 233 15.71 -15.54 -5.01
C ALA A 233 15.32 -16.47 -3.84
N ASP A 234 15.13 -15.89 -2.65
CA ASP A 234 14.32 -16.55 -1.63
C ASP A 234 12.85 -16.49 -2.06
N THR A 235 12.22 -17.66 -2.13
CA THR A 235 10.81 -17.82 -2.52
C THR A 235 9.98 -18.52 -1.45
N SER A 236 10.49 -18.58 -0.22
CA SER A 236 9.86 -19.25 0.92
C SER A 236 8.50 -18.64 1.30
N ILE A 237 8.30 -17.35 1.04
CA ILE A 237 7.05 -16.64 1.31
C ILE A 237 5.97 -16.83 0.23
N ALA A 238 6.29 -17.47 -0.90
CA ALA A 238 5.32 -17.69 -1.98
C ALA A 238 4.44 -18.93 -1.73
N SER A 239 3.14 -18.77 -1.92
CA SER A 239 2.14 -19.84 -1.78
C SER A 239 1.77 -20.51 -3.10
N ASN A 240 2.16 -19.93 -4.24
CA ASN A 240 1.87 -20.45 -5.57
C ASN A 240 2.94 -20.04 -6.61
N ASP A 241 2.80 -20.52 -7.85
CA ASP A 241 3.81 -20.33 -8.91
C ASP A 241 3.93 -18.89 -9.41
N ILE A 242 2.83 -18.13 -9.44
CA ILE A 242 2.86 -16.72 -9.88
C ILE A 242 3.56 -15.84 -8.84
N GLU A 243 3.34 -16.11 -7.55
CA GLU A 243 4.07 -15.47 -6.46
C GLU A 243 5.56 -15.82 -6.51
N ARG A 244 5.90 -17.11 -6.70
CA ARG A 244 7.29 -17.56 -6.84
C ARG A 244 8.00 -16.86 -8.00
N THR A 245 7.37 -16.86 -9.17
CA THR A 245 7.91 -16.20 -10.38
C THR A 245 8.06 -14.70 -10.16
N THR A 246 7.13 -14.08 -9.41
CA THR A 246 7.18 -12.65 -9.07
C THR A 246 8.42 -12.33 -8.24
N LEU A 247 8.69 -13.10 -7.19
CA LEU A 247 9.88 -12.94 -6.35
C LEU A 247 11.18 -13.16 -7.13
N GLU A 248 11.21 -14.14 -8.03
CA GLU A 248 12.39 -14.44 -8.86
C GLU A 248 12.78 -13.30 -9.79
N TRP A 249 11.81 -12.67 -10.47
CA TRP A 249 12.13 -11.55 -11.35
C TRP A 249 12.42 -10.28 -10.57
N LEU A 250 11.72 -10.03 -9.45
CA LEU A 250 12.02 -8.92 -8.56
C LEU A 250 13.47 -9.00 -8.07
N HIS A 251 13.90 -10.16 -7.59
CA HIS A 251 15.27 -10.37 -7.16
C HIS A 251 16.28 -10.12 -8.29
N ALA A 252 16.04 -10.64 -9.50
CA ALA A 252 16.96 -10.43 -10.61
C ALA A 252 17.06 -8.96 -11.03
N VAL A 253 15.94 -8.23 -11.04
CA VAL A 253 15.92 -6.82 -11.41
C VAL A 253 16.54 -5.96 -10.30
N TRP A 254 16.07 -6.11 -9.07
CA TRP A 254 16.43 -5.22 -7.96
C TRP A 254 17.76 -5.56 -7.30
N ASN A 255 18.06 -6.83 -7.06
CA ASN A 255 19.30 -7.23 -6.38
C ASN A 255 20.43 -7.50 -7.38
N ARG A 256 20.14 -8.24 -8.45
CA ARG A 256 21.14 -8.54 -9.48
C ARG A 256 21.26 -7.47 -10.57
N LYS A 257 20.46 -6.41 -10.52
CA LYS A 257 20.52 -5.26 -11.44
C LYS A 257 20.31 -5.65 -12.92
N MET A 258 19.57 -6.75 -13.18
CA MET A 258 19.30 -7.28 -14.52
C MET A 258 18.11 -6.56 -15.19
N PHE A 259 18.24 -5.25 -15.43
CA PHE A 259 17.13 -4.41 -15.93
C PHE A 259 16.53 -4.89 -17.26
N GLY A 260 17.33 -5.54 -18.11
CA GLY A 260 16.86 -6.13 -19.37
C GLY A 260 15.73 -7.15 -19.19
N ARG A 261 15.60 -7.77 -18.01
CA ARG A 261 14.53 -8.72 -17.68
C ARG A 261 13.13 -8.08 -17.70
N LEU A 262 13.03 -6.76 -17.50
CA LEU A 262 11.76 -6.03 -17.52
C LEU A 262 11.02 -6.19 -18.87
N ARG A 263 11.76 -6.26 -20.00
CA ARG A 263 11.16 -6.43 -21.34
C ARG A 263 10.40 -7.75 -21.50
N SER A 264 10.80 -8.80 -20.77
CA SER A 264 10.12 -10.10 -20.78
C SER A 264 9.00 -10.19 -19.74
N VAL A 265 9.08 -9.44 -18.65
CA VAL A 265 8.12 -9.48 -17.54
C VAL A 265 6.88 -8.63 -17.85
N TYR A 266 7.07 -7.47 -18.45
CA TYR A 266 5.99 -6.51 -18.70
C TYR A 266 5.40 -6.62 -20.10
N ALA A 267 4.11 -6.33 -20.21
CA ALA A 267 3.46 -6.11 -21.49
C ALA A 267 4.00 -4.81 -22.10
N PRO A 268 4.13 -4.71 -23.45
CA PRO A 268 4.51 -3.46 -24.10
C PRO A 268 3.59 -2.28 -23.77
N THR A 269 2.33 -2.58 -23.44
CA THR A 269 1.26 -1.63 -23.11
C THR A 269 1.10 -1.37 -21.62
N VAL A 270 2.06 -1.75 -20.77
CA VAL A 270 1.94 -1.61 -19.31
C VAL A 270 1.61 -0.17 -18.91
N MET A 271 0.70 0.00 -17.95
CA MET A 271 0.53 1.24 -17.19
C MET A 271 1.26 1.17 -15.85
N TYR A 272 2.07 2.19 -15.58
CA TYR A 272 2.79 2.34 -14.33
C TYR A 272 2.19 3.49 -13.51
N HIS A 273 1.79 3.16 -12.29
CA HIS A 273 1.16 4.04 -11.31
C HIS A 273 2.10 4.20 -10.11
N GLY A 274 3.03 5.15 -10.19
CA GLY A 274 4.10 5.31 -9.20
C GLY A 274 3.81 6.33 -8.09
N PRO A 275 4.84 6.60 -7.26
CA PRO A 275 4.84 7.71 -6.33
C PRO A 275 4.68 9.05 -7.04
N LEU A 276 4.32 10.08 -6.28
CA LEU A 276 3.97 11.42 -6.73
C LEU A 276 2.77 11.44 -7.69
N MET A 277 1.87 10.46 -7.58
CA MET A 277 0.75 10.26 -8.51
C MET A 277 1.19 10.13 -9.98
N LYS A 278 2.40 9.62 -10.23
CA LYS A 278 2.89 9.39 -11.60
C LYS A 278 2.01 8.36 -12.32
N GLU A 279 1.73 8.66 -13.58
CA GLU A 279 0.97 7.84 -14.54
C GLU A 279 1.79 7.74 -15.82
N LEU A 280 2.45 6.60 -16.04
CA LEU A 280 3.40 6.44 -17.14
C LEU A 280 3.06 5.20 -17.98
N TYR A 281 3.31 5.30 -19.28
CA TYR A 281 2.98 4.24 -20.24
C TYR A 281 4.23 3.53 -20.77
N GLY A 282 4.15 2.21 -20.87
CA GLY A 282 5.12 1.35 -21.54
C GLY A 282 6.31 0.91 -20.68
N VAL A 283 6.95 -0.19 -21.10
CA VAL A 283 8.05 -0.85 -20.39
C VAL A 283 9.26 0.08 -20.14
N THR A 284 9.53 1.02 -21.05
CA THR A 284 10.61 2.00 -20.88
C THR A 284 10.36 2.90 -19.69
N SER A 285 9.10 3.29 -19.45
CA SER A 285 8.73 4.11 -18.30
C SER A 285 8.96 3.36 -16.99
N VAL A 286 8.52 2.10 -16.89
CA VAL A 286 8.82 1.23 -15.74
C VAL A 286 10.33 1.13 -15.52
N THR A 287 11.08 0.87 -16.58
CA THR A 287 12.55 0.75 -16.54
C THR A 287 13.20 2.03 -15.99
N HIS A 288 12.74 3.21 -16.41
CA HIS A 288 13.24 4.48 -15.90
C HIS A 288 12.94 4.69 -14.42
N GLN A 289 11.78 4.26 -13.92
CA GLN A 289 11.45 4.40 -12.49
C GLN A 289 12.30 3.46 -11.63
N VAL A 290 12.47 2.20 -12.07
CA VAL A 290 13.33 1.22 -11.39
C VAL A 290 14.79 1.69 -11.37
N ILE A 291 15.34 2.10 -12.51
CA ILE A 291 16.70 2.65 -12.61
C ILE A 291 16.82 3.95 -11.82
N GLY A 292 15.77 4.77 -11.77
CA GLY A 292 15.74 5.99 -10.98
C GLY A 292 16.00 5.70 -9.50
N LEU A 293 15.19 4.84 -8.88
CA LEU A 293 15.33 4.52 -7.45
C LEU A 293 16.66 3.82 -7.14
N ILE A 294 17.05 2.83 -7.94
CA ILE A 294 18.34 2.14 -7.79
C ILE A 294 19.51 3.10 -8.08
N GLY A 295 19.33 4.07 -8.96
CA GLY A 295 20.35 5.07 -9.28
C GLY A 295 20.62 6.03 -8.12
N ALA A 296 19.63 6.30 -7.25
CA ALA A 296 19.86 7.00 -5.98
C ALA A 296 20.59 6.11 -4.97
N LEU A 297 20.22 4.82 -4.92
CA LEU A 297 20.69 3.84 -3.94
C LEU A 297 21.35 2.62 -4.64
N PRO A 298 22.53 2.79 -5.27
CA PRO A 298 23.11 1.77 -6.16
C PRO A 298 23.55 0.49 -5.45
N ASP A 299 23.89 0.60 -4.17
CA ASP A 299 24.25 -0.51 -3.29
C ASP A 299 23.03 -1.16 -2.62
N ALA A 300 21.81 -0.69 -2.92
CA ALA A 300 20.64 -1.13 -2.20
C ALA A 300 20.29 -2.60 -2.44
N VAL A 301 19.80 -3.23 -1.36
CA VAL A 301 19.27 -4.58 -1.33
C VAL A 301 17.76 -4.53 -1.11
N PHE A 302 17.04 -5.21 -1.99
CA PHE A 302 15.59 -5.35 -2.00
C PHE A 302 15.18 -6.67 -1.35
N ALA A 303 14.35 -6.60 -0.33
CA ALA A 303 13.84 -7.73 0.44
C ALA A 303 12.31 -7.72 0.48
N PRO A 304 11.65 -8.58 -0.30
CA PRO A 304 10.23 -8.89 -0.12
C PRO A 304 9.96 -9.38 1.30
N GLN A 305 8.94 -8.81 1.95
CA GLN A 305 8.52 -9.15 3.32
C GLN A 305 7.23 -9.95 3.34
N HIS A 306 6.36 -9.73 2.34
CA HIS A 306 5.09 -10.41 2.21
C HIS A 306 4.64 -10.40 0.74
N ILE A 307 3.96 -11.47 0.32
CA ILE A 307 3.36 -11.59 -1.01
C ILE A 307 2.02 -12.32 -0.91
N CYS A 308 1.02 -11.85 -1.65
CA CYS A 308 -0.25 -12.56 -1.83
C CYS A 308 -0.84 -12.29 -3.21
N SER A 309 -1.77 -13.12 -3.64
CA SER A 309 -2.38 -13.00 -4.96
C SER A 309 -3.84 -13.46 -5.00
N VAL A 310 -4.63 -12.81 -5.85
CA VAL A 310 -6.04 -13.12 -6.09
C VAL A 310 -6.36 -13.11 -7.59
N PRO A 311 -7.25 -13.99 -8.09
CA PRO A 311 -7.80 -13.85 -9.44
C PRO A 311 -8.47 -12.49 -9.63
N CYS A 312 -8.36 -11.88 -10.81
CA CYS A 312 -8.98 -10.60 -11.10
C CYS A 312 -10.25 -10.75 -11.96
N THR A 313 -11.33 -10.05 -11.60
CA THR A 313 -12.58 -10.01 -12.40
C THR A 313 -12.40 -9.43 -13.80
N GLU A 314 -11.34 -8.66 -14.02
CA GLU A 314 -10.94 -8.11 -15.32
C GLU A 314 -10.12 -9.08 -16.18
N GLY A 315 -9.89 -10.29 -15.65
CA GLY A 315 -9.07 -11.35 -16.22
C GLY A 315 -7.66 -11.35 -15.66
N GLY A 316 -7.06 -12.53 -15.58
CA GLY A 316 -5.71 -12.70 -15.04
C GLY A 316 -5.67 -12.71 -13.50
N THR A 317 -4.55 -12.28 -12.94
CA THR A 317 -4.25 -12.39 -11.50
C THR A 317 -3.59 -11.11 -10.99
N LYS A 318 -4.01 -10.64 -9.82
CA LYS A 318 -3.35 -9.55 -9.11
C LYS A 318 -2.42 -10.10 -8.03
N VAL A 319 -1.25 -9.50 -7.90
CA VAL A 319 -0.23 -9.88 -6.92
C VAL A 319 0.19 -8.64 -6.14
N ALA A 320 0.10 -8.68 -4.82
CA ALA A 320 0.61 -7.64 -3.94
C ALA A 320 1.92 -8.09 -3.31
N VAL A 321 2.90 -7.19 -3.21
CA VAL A 321 4.20 -7.41 -2.57
C VAL A 321 4.52 -6.24 -1.66
N ARG A 322 4.70 -6.49 -0.37
CA ARG A 322 5.38 -5.54 0.52
C ARG A 322 6.87 -5.85 0.53
N TRP A 323 7.69 -4.82 0.46
CA TRP A 323 9.13 -4.94 0.40
C TRP A 323 9.82 -3.84 1.21
N ILE A 324 11.05 -4.13 1.65
CA ILE A 324 12.01 -3.17 2.15
C ILE A 324 13.16 -3.07 1.15
N LEU A 325 13.62 -1.86 0.87
CA LEU A 325 14.85 -1.59 0.14
C LEU A 325 15.79 -0.80 1.07
N GLU A 326 17.02 -1.27 1.24
CA GLU A 326 17.99 -0.64 2.13
C GLU A 326 19.31 -0.42 1.39
N GLY A 327 19.85 0.80 1.43
CA GLY A 327 21.13 1.16 0.82
C GLY A 327 21.60 2.55 1.24
N HIS A 328 22.53 3.14 0.50
CA HIS A 328 23.05 4.48 0.76
C HIS A 328 22.78 5.41 -0.41
N HIS A 329 22.54 6.69 -0.10
CA HIS A 329 22.41 7.74 -1.11
C HIS A 329 23.77 8.06 -1.75
N LEU A 330 24.13 7.28 -2.77
CA LEU A 330 25.43 7.34 -3.46
C LEU A 330 25.33 7.81 -4.91
N GLY A 331 24.13 7.97 -5.45
CA GLY A 331 23.94 8.41 -6.83
C GLY A 331 22.81 9.43 -7.01
N TYR A 332 22.69 9.94 -8.23
CA TYR A 332 21.82 11.08 -8.59
C TYR A 332 20.44 10.67 -9.13
N GLY A 333 20.07 9.40 -9.00
CA GLY A 333 18.91 8.84 -9.70
C GLY A 333 17.56 9.17 -9.05
N GLY A 334 16.54 9.44 -9.88
CA GLY A 334 15.12 9.18 -9.61
C GLY A 334 14.38 10.00 -8.54
N VAL A 335 15.07 10.52 -7.53
CA VAL A 335 14.49 11.28 -6.41
C VAL A 335 15.14 12.66 -6.34
N GLU A 336 14.61 13.59 -7.13
CA GLU A 336 15.15 14.96 -7.28
C GLU A 336 15.32 15.69 -5.94
N SER A 337 14.49 15.38 -4.94
CA SER A 337 14.50 16.05 -3.64
C SER A 337 15.73 15.72 -2.79
N PHE A 338 16.56 14.74 -3.15
CA PHE A 338 17.75 14.41 -2.36
C PHE A 338 18.98 15.27 -2.68
N GLY A 339 19.02 15.90 -3.85
CA GLY A 339 20.20 16.63 -4.31
C GLY A 339 21.40 15.72 -4.57
N ASP A 340 22.60 16.19 -4.23
CA ASP A 340 23.86 15.47 -4.44
C ASP A 340 24.00 14.25 -3.50
N PRO A 341 24.69 13.17 -3.92
CA PRO A 341 24.98 12.00 -3.09
C PRO A 341 25.53 12.36 -1.71
N THR A 342 24.84 11.91 -0.66
CA THR A 342 25.15 12.27 0.73
C THR A 342 25.89 11.16 1.48
N GLY A 343 25.95 9.95 0.92
CA GLY A 343 26.49 8.76 1.60
C GLY A 343 25.66 8.25 2.77
N LYS A 344 24.49 8.85 3.04
CA LYS A 344 23.63 8.47 4.16
C LYS A 344 22.83 7.21 3.85
N GLN A 345 22.69 6.36 4.86
CA GLN A 345 21.83 5.19 4.79
C GLN A 345 20.38 5.61 4.65
N VAL A 346 19.65 4.89 3.81
CA VAL A 346 18.23 5.09 3.54
C VAL A 346 17.55 3.72 3.52
N GLN A 347 16.51 3.58 4.33
CA GLN A 347 15.61 2.44 4.32
C GLN A 347 14.27 2.87 3.72
N VAL A 348 13.75 2.09 2.78
CA VAL A 348 12.52 2.37 2.05
C VAL A 348 11.56 1.21 2.26
N MET A 349 10.44 1.47 2.92
CA MET A 349 9.31 0.55 2.88
C MET A 349 8.41 0.92 1.72
N GLY A 350 8.15 -0.06 0.86
CA GLY A 350 7.28 0.09 -0.28
C GLY A 350 6.35 -1.09 -0.47
N MET A 351 5.30 -0.84 -1.23
CA MET A 351 4.29 -1.84 -1.59
C MET A 351 4.00 -1.72 -3.08
N SER A 352 3.96 -2.86 -3.76
CA SER A 352 3.71 -2.95 -5.18
C SER A 352 2.59 -3.92 -5.49
N HIS A 353 1.60 -3.50 -6.26
CA HIS A 353 0.55 -4.34 -6.82
C HIS A 353 0.78 -4.51 -8.31
N PHE A 354 0.75 -5.76 -8.78
CA PHE A 354 0.94 -6.12 -10.19
C PHE A 354 -0.32 -6.79 -10.72
N HIS A 355 -0.78 -6.39 -11.90
CA HIS A 355 -1.83 -7.10 -12.63
C HIS A 355 -1.21 -7.91 -13.76
N TYR A 356 -1.24 -9.23 -13.62
CA TYR A 356 -0.79 -10.16 -14.65
C TYR A 356 -1.92 -10.58 -15.57
N LYS A 357 -1.66 -10.51 -16.87
CA LYS A 357 -2.52 -11.04 -17.93
C LYS A 357 -1.66 -11.71 -19.00
N ASP A 358 -2.07 -12.91 -19.42
CA ASP A 358 -1.35 -13.69 -20.43
C ASP A 358 0.16 -13.86 -20.13
N GLY A 359 0.49 -14.06 -18.84
CA GLY A 359 1.85 -14.25 -18.35
C GLY A 359 2.71 -12.98 -18.27
N ARG A 360 2.14 -11.79 -18.48
CA ARG A 360 2.85 -10.50 -18.41
C ARG A 360 2.14 -9.49 -17.54
N ILE A 361 2.89 -8.54 -16.99
CA ILE A 361 2.33 -7.45 -16.19
C ILE A 361 1.77 -6.36 -17.10
N VAL A 362 0.48 -6.07 -16.98
CA VAL A 362 -0.24 -5.02 -17.72
C VAL A 362 -0.43 -3.74 -16.90
N ASP A 363 -0.42 -3.83 -15.57
CA ASP A 363 -0.48 -2.67 -14.69
C ASP A 363 0.40 -2.90 -13.46
N GLU A 364 1.09 -1.84 -13.02
CA GLU A 364 1.86 -1.81 -11.78
C GLU A 364 1.48 -0.58 -10.97
N TRP A 365 1.10 -0.77 -9.70
CA TRP A 365 1.00 0.30 -8.71
C TRP A 365 2.13 0.13 -7.72
N THR A 366 2.96 1.16 -7.56
CA THR A 366 4.05 1.14 -6.58
C THR A 366 3.97 2.39 -5.71
N VAL A 367 3.95 2.19 -4.39
CA VAL A 367 3.87 3.26 -3.40
C VAL A 367 5.05 3.12 -2.44
N TYR A 368 5.80 4.20 -2.30
CA TYR A 368 6.82 4.44 -1.28
C TYR A 368 6.88 5.95 -1.00
N ASP A 369 7.43 6.35 0.13
CA ASP A 369 7.41 7.74 0.58
C ASP A 369 8.77 8.43 0.42
N GLU A 370 8.90 9.22 -0.65
CA GLU A 370 10.11 10.04 -0.89
C GLU A 370 10.37 11.04 0.24
N LEU A 371 9.34 11.45 1.00
CA LEU A 371 9.50 12.38 2.12
C LEU A 371 10.21 11.71 3.29
N SER A 372 9.78 10.50 3.67
CA SER A 372 10.47 9.71 4.69
C SER A 372 11.96 9.55 4.37
N MET A 373 12.28 9.19 3.12
CA MET A 373 13.67 9.03 2.69
C MET A 373 14.49 10.32 2.86
N LEU A 374 13.94 11.48 2.46
CA LEU A 374 14.60 12.77 2.65
C LEU A 374 14.79 13.12 4.13
N VAL A 375 13.80 12.81 4.97
CA VAL A 375 13.89 13.02 6.43
C VAL A 375 14.99 12.16 7.03
N GLN A 376 15.16 10.91 6.60
CA GLN A 376 16.26 10.04 7.04
C GLN A 376 17.62 10.65 6.70
N ILE A 377 17.82 11.13 5.46
CA ILE A 377 19.07 11.78 5.03
C ILE A 377 19.36 13.00 5.90
N LYS A 378 18.38 13.88 6.09
CA LYS A 378 18.53 15.10 6.88
C LYS A 378 18.78 14.81 8.36
N LEU A 379 18.09 13.82 8.91
CA LEU A 379 18.28 13.40 10.30
C LEU A 379 19.73 12.92 10.52
N ALA A 380 20.23 12.08 9.63
CA ALA A 380 21.61 11.60 9.70
C ALA A 380 22.63 12.72 9.54
N GLN A 381 22.39 13.71 8.66
CA GLN A 381 23.26 14.88 8.52
C GLN A 381 23.27 15.76 9.78
N LEU A 382 22.12 15.97 10.42
CA LEU A 382 22.04 16.75 11.66
C LEU A 382 22.72 16.01 12.82
N ALA A 383 22.57 14.69 12.89
CA ALA A 383 23.22 13.86 13.90
C ALA A 383 24.76 13.89 13.78
N ASP A 384 25.30 13.84 12.56
CA ASP A 384 26.74 14.00 12.29
C ASP A 384 27.28 15.34 12.82
N VAL A 385 26.56 16.43 12.59
CA VAL A 385 26.97 17.76 13.05
C VAL A 385 26.99 17.82 14.57
N SER A 386 25.96 17.29 15.23
CA SER A 386 25.92 17.22 16.71
C SER A 386 27.10 16.43 17.26
N ALA A 387 27.37 15.25 16.68
CA ALA A 387 28.48 14.40 17.12
C ALA A 387 29.85 15.06 16.89
N ALA A 388 30.02 15.81 15.79
CA ALA A 388 31.24 16.56 15.52
C ALA A 388 31.46 17.72 16.50
N MET A 389 30.39 18.41 16.91
CA MET A 389 30.46 19.50 17.90
C MET A 389 30.81 18.98 19.30
N ASP A 390 30.19 17.87 19.73
CA ASP A 390 30.49 17.24 21.01
C ASP A 390 31.97 16.84 21.10
N LEU A 391 32.53 16.31 20.00
CA LEU A 391 33.95 15.96 19.92
C LEU A 391 34.89 17.17 20.02
N THR A 392 34.45 18.38 19.63
CA THR A 392 35.27 19.59 19.70
C THR A 392 35.23 20.29 21.05
N ASP A 393 34.19 20.07 21.86
CA ASP A 393 34.06 20.65 23.20
C ASP A 393 34.81 19.84 24.28
N ASP A 394 35.25 18.61 23.95
CA ASP A 394 36.06 17.72 24.81
C ASP A 394 37.59 17.92 24.66
N PHE A 395 38.04 18.85 23.81
CA PHE A 395 39.46 19.25 23.64
C PHE A 395 39.68 20.69 24.12
#